data_AF-A0AAV3Z1M2-F1
#
_entry.id   AF-A0AAV3Z1M2-F1
#
_cell.length_a   1.000
_cell.length_b   1.000
_cell.length_c   1.000
_cell.angle_alpha   90.00
_cell.angle_beta   90.00
_cell.angle_gamma   90.00
#
_symmetry.space_group_name_H-M   'P 1'
#
loop_
_entity.id
_entity.type
_entity.pdbx_description
1 polymer ?
#
loop_
_entity_poly.entity_id
_entity_poly.type
_entity_poly.pdbx_seq_one_letter_code
_entity_poly.pdbx_strand_id
1 'polypeptide(L)'
;MLRDTGCEGIVVCEGLVEEIQLTGDSCLLISIDKTAVLPEKSVINLKSPYLCGQMKELCISDAICDVIFGNVEVARSPEDPDMS
;
A
#
# COMPACT_ATOMS: atom_id res chain seq x y z
N MET A 1 -5.12 3.79 -8.33
CA MET A 1 -5.43 3.09 -7.07
C MET A 1 -6.31 1.89 -7.39
N LEU A 2 -6.00 0.72 -6.80
CA LEU A 2 -6.81 -0.48 -6.84
C LEU A 2 -7.32 -0.82 -5.43
N ARG A 3 -8.59 -1.23 -5.29
CA ARG A 3 -9.09 -1.89 -4.07
C ARG A 3 -9.00 -3.40 -4.26
N ASP A 4 -8.32 -4.08 -3.35
CA ASP A 4 -8.14 -5.53 -3.42
C ASP A 4 -8.48 -6.17 -2.08
N THR A 5 -9.69 -6.72 -1.97
CA THR A 5 -10.14 -7.44 -0.77
C THR A 5 -9.35 -8.72 -0.47
N GLY A 6 -8.53 -9.18 -1.42
CA GLY A 6 -7.60 -10.31 -1.22
C GLY A 6 -6.28 -9.91 -0.55
N CYS A 7 -6.02 -8.61 -0.38
CA CYS A 7 -4.85 -8.07 0.30
C CYS A 7 -5.24 -7.56 1.70
N GLU A 8 -4.37 -7.71 2.70
CA GLU A 8 -4.64 -7.24 4.08
C GLU A 8 -4.05 -5.86 4.40
N GLY A 9 -3.21 -5.29 3.51
CA GLY A 9 -2.50 -4.03 3.78
C GLY A 9 -2.53 -3.04 2.61
N ILE A 10 -1.76 -1.96 2.74
CA ILE A 10 -1.51 -1.05 1.62
C ILE A 10 -0.17 -1.42 0.99
N VAL A 11 -0.17 -1.46 -0.34
CA VAL A 11 1.05 -1.64 -1.14
C VAL A 11 1.21 -0.41 -2.03
N VAL A 12 2.44 0.10 -2.08
CA VAL A 12 2.83 1.24 -2.90
C VAL A 12 3.84 0.78 -3.93
N CYS A 13 3.69 1.27 -5.16
CA CYS A 13 4.67 1.04 -6.22
C CYS A 13 5.98 1.78 -5.91
N GLU A 14 7.11 1.07 -6.01
CA GLU A 14 8.44 1.62 -5.77
C GLU A 14 8.76 2.86 -6.61
N GLY A 15 8.21 2.95 -7.84
CA GLY A 15 8.39 4.13 -8.69
C GLY A 15 7.81 5.44 -8.13
N LEU A 16 7.05 5.37 -7.03
CA LEU A 16 6.48 6.52 -6.31
C LEU A 16 7.15 6.78 -4.95
N VAL A 17 8.22 6.02 -4.64
CA VAL A 17 8.90 6.07 -3.36
C VAL A 17 10.35 6.50 -3.60
N GLU A 18 10.76 7.58 -2.95
CA GLU A 18 12.17 7.99 -2.92
C GLU A 18 12.95 7.12 -1.92
N GLU A 19 14.25 6.93 -2.16
CA GLU A 19 15.12 6.11 -1.29
C GLU A 19 15.10 6.59 0.18
N ILE A 20 15.00 7.91 0.41
CA ILE A 20 14.91 8.49 1.75
C ILE A 20 13.61 8.14 2.50
N GLN A 21 12.60 7.67 1.79
CA GLN A 21 11.32 7.26 2.38
C GLN A 21 11.32 5.80 2.82
N LEU A 22 12.30 5.00 2.40
CA LEU A 22 12.48 3.61 2.81
C LEU A 22 12.93 3.54 4.28
N THR A 23 12.40 2.59 5.05
CA THR A 23 12.56 2.57 6.51
C THR A 23 13.60 1.59 7.04
N GLY A 24 14.14 0.72 6.20
CA GLY A 24 14.94 -0.45 6.55
C GLY A 24 14.12 -1.62 7.10
N ASP A 25 12.81 -1.45 7.33
CA ASP A 25 11.95 -2.47 7.92
C ASP A 25 11.26 -3.28 6.82
N SER A 26 11.43 -4.60 6.81
CA SER A 26 10.70 -5.48 5.88
C SER A 26 9.55 -6.22 6.56
N CYS A 27 8.58 -6.65 5.76
CA CYS A 27 7.53 -7.57 6.20
C CYS A 27 7.42 -8.74 5.23
N LEU A 28 7.11 -9.93 5.73
CA LEU A 28 6.84 -11.08 4.88
C LEU A 28 5.51 -10.87 4.16
N LEU A 29 5.54 -10.92 2.83
CA LEU A 29 4.36 -10.94 1.98
C LEU A 29 4.31 -12.28 1.23
N ILE A 30 3.15 -12.93 1.31
CA ILE A 30 2.88 -14.16 0.56
C ILE A 30 1.92 -13.81 -0.58
N SER A 31 2.41 -13.94 -1.81
CA SER A 31 1.66 -13.69 -3.02
C SER A 31 0.72 -14.86 -3.36
N ILE A 32 -0.27 -14.61 -4.22
CA ILE A 32 -1.29 -15.60 -4.61
C ILE A 32 -0.72 -16.87 -5.28
N ASP A 33 0.44 -16.75 -5.92
CA ASP A 33 1.20 -17.84 -6.52
C ASP A 33 2.03 -18.63 -5.50
N LYS A 34 1.89 -18.32 -4.20
CA LYS A 34 2.65 -18.85 -3.05
C LYS A 34 4.10 -18.39 -3.00
N THR A 35 4.50 -17.42 -3.81
CA THR A 35 5.82 -16.80 -3.70
C THR A 35 5.88 -15.97 -2.42
N ALA A 36 6.98 -16.11 -1.68
CA ALA A 36 7.26 -15.33 -0.49
C ALA A 36 8.29 -14.24 -0.83
N VAL A 37 7.95 -12.99 -0.56
CA VAL A 37 8.84 -11.83 -0.75
C VAL A 37 8.95 -11.04 0.54
N LEU A 38 10.07 -10.31 0.70
CA LEU A 38 10.34 -9.45 1.86
C LEU A 38 10.49 -8.00 1.42
N PRO A 39 9.40 -7.35 0.94
CA PRO A 39 9.44 -5.94 0.59
C PRO A 39 9.75 -5.09 1.81
N GLU A 40 10.48 -4.02 1.57
CA GLU A 40 10.74 -2.97 2.55
C GLU A 40 9.49 -2.09 2.71
N LYS A 41 9.34 -1.50 3.89
CA LYS A 41 8.31 -0.50 4.14
C LYS A 41 8.83 0.87 3.77
N SER A 42 7.90 1.71 3.34
CA SER A 42 8.14 3.11 3.01
C SER A 42 7.22 4.01 3.83
N VAL A 43 7.72 5.19 4.20
CA VAL A 43 6.91 6.27 4.76
C VAL A 43 6.36 7.09 3.60
N ILE A 44 5.07 6.96 3.35
CA ILE A 44 4.37 7.72 2.30
C ILE A 44 3.38 8.69 2.91
N ASN A 45 3.13 9.80 2.22
CA ASN A 45 2.00 10.67 2.51
C ASN A 45 0.91 10.41 1.49
N LEU A 46 -0.11 9.64 1.88
CA LEU A 46 -1.19 9.26 1.01
C LEU A 46 -2.27 10.34 1.03
N LYS A 47 -2.71 10.75 -0.15
CA LYS A 47 -3.88 11.62 -0.31
C LYS A 47 -4.87 10.93 -1.23
N SER A 48 -5.95 10.42 -0.64
CA SER A 48 -7.00 9.77 -1.39
C SER A 48 -8.38 9.96 -0.73
N PRO A 49 -9.47 9.83 -1.50
CA PRO A 49 -10.82 9.85 -0.96
C PRO A 49 -11.09 8.82 0.15
N TYR A 50 -10.31 7.74 0.22
CA TYR A 50 -10.58 6.64 1.16
C TYR A 50 -9.70 6.69 2.41
N LEU A 51 -8.52 7.30 2.29
CA LEU A 51 -7.58 7.44 3.38
C LEU A 51 -6.59 8.56 3.05
N CYS A 52 -6.33 9.40 4.04
CA CYS A 52 -5.34 10.48 3.96
C CYS A 52 -4.41 10.43 5.16
N GLY A 53 -3.15 10.81 4.96
CA GLY A 53 -2.15 10.99 6.02
C GLY A 53 -0.83 10.28 5.73
N GLN A 54 0.08 10.42 6.68
CA GLN A 54 1.37 9.73 6.66
C GLN A 54 1.22 8.31 7.22
N MET A 55 1.76 7.32 6.51
CA MET A 55 1.66 5.90 6.88
C MET A 55 2.91 5.12 6.45
N LYS A 56 3.10 3.96 7.07
CA LYS A 56 4.23 3.05 6.81
C LYS A 56 3.73 1.80 6.11
N GLU A 57 3.95 1.70 4.82
CA GLU A 57 3.31 0.70 3.97
C GLU A 57 4.32 -0.04 3.10
N LEU A 58 3.94 -1.23 2.61
CA LEU A 58 4.84 -2.07 1.81
C LEU A 58 5.17 -1.39 0.49
N CYS A 59 6.46 -1.36 0.15
CA CYS A 59 6.97 -0.87 -1.13
C CYS A 59 7.32 -2.08 -2.00
N ILE A 60 6.69 -2.21 -3.17
CA ILE A 60 6.87 -3.35 -4.07
C ILE A 60 7.23 -2.86 -5.46
N SER A 61 8.23 -3.52 -6.05
CA SER A 61 8.59 -3.36 -7.46
C SER A 61 7.55 -4.01 -8.37
N ASP A 62 7.35 -3.48 -9.58
CA ASP A 62 6.44 -4.06 -10.59
C ASP A 62 4.98 -4.22 -10.12
N ALA A 63 4.53 -3.38 -9.20
CA ALA A 63 3.12 -3.36 -8.79
C ALA A 63 2.21 -3.01 -9.98
N ILE A 64 1.07 -3.71 -10.09
CA ILE A 64 0.11 -3.53 -11.19
C ILE A 64 -0.56 -2.14 -11.22
N CYS A 65 -0.42 -1.37 -10.14
CA CYS A 65 -0.87 0.00 -10.03
C CYS A 65 -0.06 0.74 -8.96
N ASP A 66 -0.18 2.06 -8.97
CA ASP A 66 0.48 2.99 -8.04
C ASP A 66 0.28 2.66 -6.56
N VAL A 67 -0.96 2.37 -6.16
CA VAL A 67 -1.34 2.08 -4.77
C VAL A 67 -2.45 1.03 -4.76
N ILE A 68 -2.22 -0.08 -4.06
CA ILE A 68 -3.19 -1.12 -3.77
C ILE A 68 -3.66 -0.93 -2.34
N PHE A 69 -4.96 -0.87 -2.15
CA PHE A 69 -5.63 -0.79 -0.86
C PHE A 69 -6.31 -2.11 -0.55
N GLY A 70 -5.74 -2.84 0.40
CA GLY A 70 -6.32 -4.04 0.97
C GLY A 70 -7.47 -3.78 1.95
N ASN A 71 -7.77 -4.79 2.74
CA ASN A 71 -8.69 -4.74 3.89
C ASN A 71 -8.05 -3.99 5.06
N VAL A 72 -7.99 -2.67 4.93
CA VAL A 72 -7.42 -1.77 5.92
C VAL A 72 -8.56 -1.17 6.75
N GLU A 73 -8.60 -1.47 8.05
CA GLU A 73 -9.71 -1.05 8.94
C GLU A 73 -9.95 0.47 8.96
N VAL A 74 -8.88 1.25 8.78
CA VAL A 74 -8.95 2.71 8.81
C VAL A 74 -9.38 3.35 7.48
N ALA A 75 -9.45 2.58 6.39
CA ALA A 75 -9.87 3.08 5.10
C ALA A 75 -11.40 3.17 5.01
N ARG A 76 -11.92 4.24 4.43
CA ARG A 76 -13.36 4.37 4.13
C ARG A 76 -13.82 3.28 3.16
N SER A 77 -15.12 2.97 3.24
CA SER A 77 -15.79 2.04 2.33
C SER A 77 -15.70 2.53 0.88
N PRO A 78 -15.59 1.62 -0.11
CA PRO A 78 -15.65 2.01 -1.52
C PRO A 78 -16.91 2.82 -1.89
N GLU A 79 -18.02 2.59 -1.19
CA GLU A 79 -19.31 3.26 -1.39
C GLU A 79 -19.42 4.61 -0.67
N ASP A 80 -18.46 4.97 0.20
CA ASP A 80 -18.45 6.22 0.98
C ASP A 80 -17.11 6.97 0.87
N PRO A 81 -16.71 7.44 -0.34
CA PRO A 81 -15.51 8.23 -0.51
C PRO A 81 -15.64 9.63 0.08
N ASP A 82 -14.54 10.15 0.63
CA ASP A 82 -14.41 11.56 0.97
C ASP A 82 -14.19 12.40 -0.31
N MET A 83 -15.18 13.23 -0.65
CA MET A 83 -15.16 14.07 -1.86
C MET A 83 -14.81 15.53 -1.55
N SER A 84 -14.35 15.82 -0.32
CA SER A 84 -14.00 17.19 0.12
C SER A 84 -12.67 17.72 -0.42
#